data_AF-A0A947BFV3-F1
#
_entry.id   AF-A0A947BFV3-F1
#
_cell.length_a   1.000
_cell.length_b   1.000
_cell.length_c   1.000
_cell.angle_alpha   90.00
_cell.angle_beta   90.00
_cell.angle_gamma   90.00
#
_symmetry.space_group_name_H-M   'P 1'
#
loop_
_entity.id
_entity.type
_entity.pdbx_description
1 polymer ?
#
loop_
_entity_poly.entity_id
_entity_poly.type
_entity_poly.pdbx_seq_one_letter_code
_entity_poly.pdbx_strand_id
1 'polypeptide(L)'
;WGAWAVLVAGVTPFPYKVITIMSGWTGLSIPVFIVASIVARGLRFFILAGLLWKFGPPIRIFIEKYLGLLFTLFVILLFGGFYVLKYL
;
A
#
# COMPACT_ATOMS: atom_id res chain seq x y z
N TRP A 1 -1.27 -2.52 18.33
CA TRP A 1 -0.18 -2.03 17.47
C TRP A 1 -0.30 -2.48 16.01
N GLY A 2 -0.59 -3.75 15.68
CA GLY A 2 -0.66 -4.21 14.28
C GLY A 2 -1.71 -3.56 13.36
N ALA A 3 -2.79 -2.99 13.90
CA ALA A 3 -3.82 -2.31 13.09
C ALA A 3 -3.30 -1.09 12.29
N TRP A 4 -2.36 -0.34 12.88
CA TRP A 4 -1.70 0.78 12.20
C TRP A 4 -0.81 0.30 11.05
N ALA A 5 -0.14 -0.84 11.20
CA ALA A 5 0.64 -1.44 10.13
C ALA A 5 -0.24 -1.87 8.95
N VAL A 6 -1.44 -2.42 9.22
CA VAL A 6 -2.40 -2.79 8.17
C VAL A 6 -2.99 -1.57 7.46
N LEU A 7 -3.32 -0.52 8.21
CA LEU A 7 -3.82 0.74 7.63
C LEU A 7 -2.74 1.43 6.79
N VAL A 8 -1.53 1.61 7.31
CA VAL A 8 -0.43 2.25 6.58
C VAL A 8 -0.04 1.42 5.36
N ALA A 9 0.14 0.10 5.52
CA ALA A 9 0.49 -0.77 4.40
C ALA A 9 -0.63 -0.82 3.35
N GLY A 10 -1.90 -0.76 3.78
CA GLY A 10 -3.06 -0.79 2.90
C GLY A 10 -3.30 0.51 2.12
N VAL A 11 -2.82 1.64 2.64
CA VAL A 11 -2.81 2.94 1.95
C VAL A 11 -1.61 3.07 1.01
N THR A 12 -0.47 2.46 1.35
CA THR A 12 0.66 2.35 0.41
C THR A 12 0.35 1.35 -0.72
N PRO A 13 1.03 1.42 -1.88
CA PRO A 13 0.83 0.47 -2.98
C PRO A 13 1.32 -0.97 -2.69
N PHE A 14 1.47 -1.35 -1.42
CA PHE A 14 1.92 -2.66 -1.00
C PHE A 14 0.92 -3.74 -1.47
N PRO A 15 1.38 -4.90 -1.96
CA PRO A 15 0.50 -5.99 -2.37
C PRO A 15 -0.37 -6.44 -1.18
N TYR A 16 -1.68 -6.25 -1.31
CA TYR A 16 -2.66 -6.54 -0.26
C TYR A 16 -2.52 -7.96 0.33
N LYS A 17 -2.16 -8.94 -0.51
CA LYS A 17 -1.93 -10.33 -0.07
C LYS A 17 -0.82 -10.44 0.99
N VAL A 18 0.26 -9.66 0.87
CA VAL A 18 1.37 -9.67 1.82
C VAL A 18 0.91 -9.12 3.18
N ILE A 19 0.11 -8.04 3.16
CA ILE A 19 -0.45 -7.44 4.38
C ILE A 19 -1.36 -8.44 5.09
N THR A 20 -2.22 -9.14 4.35
CA THR A 20 -3.11 -10.17 4.90
C THR A 20 -2.35 -11.32 5.54
N ILE A 21 -1.28 -11.81 4.89
CA ILE A 21 -0.43 -12.88 5.43
C ILE A 21 0.28 -12.42 6.71
N MET A 22 0.85 -11.21 6.71
CA MET A 22 1.49 -10.62 7.90
C MET A 22 0.49 -10.38 9.04
N SER A 23 -0.75 -9.99 8.72
CA SER A 23 -1.82 -9.81 9.71
C SER A 23 -2.20 -11.13 10.38
N GLY A 24 -2.22 -12.23 9.62
CA GLY A 24 -2.41 -13.58 10.14
C GLY A 24 -1.23 -14.04 11.00
N TRP A 25 0.02 -13.81 10.56
CA TRP A 25 1.22 -14.13 11.34
C TRP A 25 1.22 -13.40 12.68
N THR A 26 0.94 -12.09 12.67
CA THR A 26 0.96 -11.25 13.88
C THR A 26 -0.21 -11.50 14.84
N GLY A 27 -1.11 -12.45 14.53
CA GLY A 27 -2.24 -12.79 15.39
C GLY A 27 -3.25 -11.66 15.54
N LEU A 28 -3.41 -10.82 14.50
CA LEU A 28 -4.33 -9.69 14.55
C LEU A 28 -5.77 -10.21 14.69
N SER A 29 -6.54 -9.59 15.58
CA SER A 29 -7.94 -9.97 15.79
C SER A 29 -8.76 -9.79 14.51
N ILE A 30 -9.51 -10.83 14.12
CA ILE A 30 -10.32 -10.86 12.89
C ILE A 30 -11.20 -9.61 12.72
N PRO A 31 -11.90 -9.11 13.76
CA PRO A 31 -12.73 -7.91 13.62
C PRO A 31 -11.93 -6.66 13.24
N VAL A 32 -10.76 -6.48 13.86
CA VAL A 32 -9.87 -5.33 13.61
C VAL A 32 -9.25 -5.45 12.21
N PHE A 33 -8.89 -6.66 11.79
CA PHE A 33 -8.40 -6.92 10.44
C PHE A 33 -9.44 -6.57 9.38
N ILE A 34 -10.70 -6.97 9.58
CA ILE A 34 -11.79 -6.70 8.63
C ILE A 34 -12.02 -5.19 8.50
N VAL A 35 -12.13 -4.47 9.62
CA VAL A 35 -12.33 -3.01 9.60
C VAL A 35 -11.14 -2.30 8.92
N ALA A 36 -9.91 -2.63 9.32
CA ALA A 36 -8.72 -2.05 8.72
C ALA A 36 -8.61 -2.35 7.21
N SER A 37 -9.00 -3.56 6.79
CA SER A 37 -9.03 -4.00 5.40
C SER A 37 -10.04 -3.23 4.55
N ILE A 38 -11.25 -3.04 5.08
CA ILE A 38 -12.31 -2.28 4.41
C ILE A 38 -11.86 -0.82 4.23
N VAL A 39 -11.30 -0.22 5.28
CA VAL A 39 -10.78 1.16 5.22
C VAL A 39 -9.63 1.27 4.22
N ALA A 40 -8.63 0.38 4.28
CA ALA A 40 -7.50 0.38 3.36
C ALA A 40 -7.91 0.27 1.89
N ARG A 41 -8.77 -0.71 1.56
CA ARG A 41 -9.26 -0.90 0.19
C ARG A 41 -10.18 0.23 -0.24
N GLY A 42 -11.11 0.62 0.62
CA GLY A 42 -12.05 1.70 0.38
C GLY A 42 -11.32 3.00 0.06
N LEU A 43 -10.34 3.38 0.88
CA LEU A 43 -9.54 4.59 0.68
C LEU A 43 -8.79 4.56 -0.65
N ARG A 44 -8.15 3.45 -1.00
CA ARG A 44 -7.44 3.32 -2.29
C ARG A 44 -8.37 3.54 -3.48
N PHE A 45 -9.52 2.87 -3.50
CA PHE A 45 -10.49 3.00 -4.59
C PHE A 45 -11.16 4.38 -4.62
N PHE A 46 -11.46 4.98 -3.46
CA PHE A 46 -12.00 6.34 -3.38
C PHE A 46 -11.00 7.40 -3.83
N ILE A 47 -9.72 7.27 -3.45
CA ILE A 47 -8.65 8.15 -3.92
C ILE A 47 -8.51 8.05 -5.43
N LEU A 48 -8.50 6.82 -5.97
CA LEU A 48 -8.48 6.58 -7.42
C LEU A 48 -9.68 7.19 -8.13
N ALA A 49 -10.89 6.96 -7.61
CA ALA A 49 -12.13 7.48 -8.18
C ALA A 49 -12.18 9.02 -8.11
N GLY A 50 -11.75 9.62 -7.00
CA GLY A 50 -11.66 11.07 -6.85
C GLY A 50 -10.63 11.71 -7.79
N LEU A 51 -9.48 11.04 -7.99
CA LEU A 51 -8.49 11.50 -8.98
C LEU A 51 -9.03 11.39 -10.41
N LEU A 52 -9.74 10.30 -10.73
CA LEU A 52 -10.41 10.13 -12.02
C LEU A 52 -11.47 11.21 -12.26
N TRP A 53 -12.25 11.55 -11.23
CA TRP A 53 -13.30 12.55 -11.32
C TRP A 53 -12.73 13.95 -11.57
N LYS A 54 -11.57 14.27 -11.00
CA LYS A 54 -10.96 15.60 -11.15
C LYS A 54 -10.09 15.76 -12.41
N PHE A 55 -9.42 14.71 -12.87
CA PHE A 55 -8.47 14.77 -13.99
C PHE A 55 -8.89 13.95 -15.23
N GLY A 56 -9.96 13.16 -15.15
CA GLY A 56 -10.52 12.43 -16.27
C GLY A 56 -9.79 11.11 -16.63
N PRO A 57 -10.11 10.54 -17.81
CA PRO A 57 -9.62 9.24 -18.29
C PRO A 57 -8.09 9.05 -18.39
N PRO A 58 -7.27 10.06 -18.79
CA PRO A 58 -5.84 9.81 -19.03
C PRO A 58 -5.07 9.49 -17.75
N ILE A 59 -5.58 9.89 -16.57
CA ILE A 59 -4.89 9.63 -15.31
C ILE A 59 -4.96 8.16 -14.90
N ARG A 60 -5.95 7.39 -15.37
CA ARG A 60 -6.07 5.96 -15.09
C ARG A 60 -4.86 5.18 -15.62
N ILE A 61 -4.47 5.49 -16.85
CA ILE A 61 -3.35 4.84 -17.55
C ILE A 61 -2.03 5.25 -16.90
N PHE A 62 -1.90 6.53 -16.51
CA PHE A 62 -0.71 7.01 -15.80
C PHE A 62 -0.56 6.32 -14.44
N ILE A 63 -1.62 6.25 -13.66
CA ILE A 63 -1.66 5.60 -12.36
C ILE A 63 -1.37 4.09 -12.50
N GLU A 64 -2.09 3.35 -13.35
CA GLU A 64 -1.90 1.91 -13.49
C GLU A 64 -0.50 1.56 -14.01
N LYS A 65 0.07 2.39 -14.90
CA LYS A 65 1.39 2.17 -15.49
C LYS A 65 2.54 2.55 -14.56
N TYR A 66 2.42 3.65 -13.82
CA TYR A 66 3.52 4.20 -13.01
C TYR A 66 3.45 3.85 -11.53
N LEU A 67 2.29 3.51 -10.94
CA LEU A 67 2.24 3.16 -9.51
C LEU A 67 3.04 1.91 -9.17
N GLY A 68 2.96 0.87 -10.01
CA GLY A 68 3.78 -0.34 -9.82
C GLY A 68 5.27 -0.04 -9.92
N LEU A 69 5.65 0.81 -10.87
CA LEU A 69 7.04 1.19 -11.12
C LEU A 69 7.61 2.09 -10.02
N LEU A 70 6.86 3.13 -9.60
CA LEU A 70 7.23 4.00 -8.46
C LEU A 70 7.39 3.19 -7.18
N PHE A 71 6.51 2.23 -6.93
CA PHE A 71 6.57 1.40 -5.75
C PHE A 71 7.78 0.45 -5.78
N THR A 72 8.05 -0.17 -6.93
CA THR A 72 9.23 -1.01 -7.12
C THR A 72 10.50 -0.20 -6.89
N LEU A 73 10.56 1.01 -7.45
CA LEU A 73 11.66 1.94 -7.25
C LEU A 73 11.81 2.33 -5.77
N PHE A 74 10.72 2.66 -5.08
CA PHE A 74 10.72 3.01 -3.66
C PHE A 74 11.24 1.87 -2.78
N VAL A 75 10.80 0.63 -3.04
CA VAL A 75 11.27 -0.56 -2.32
C VAL A 75 12.76 -0.79 -2.56
N ILE A 76 13.21 -0.71 -3.81
CA ILE A 76 14.64 -0.82 -4.16
C ILE A 76 15.45 0.25 -3.45
N LEU A 77 14.96 1.49 -3.41
CA LEU A 77 15.67 2.62 -2.82
C LEU A 77 15.69 2.54 -1.29
N LEU A 78 14.63 2.01 -0.67
CA LEU A 78 14.56 1.80 0.77
C LEU A 78 15.51 0.67 1.21
N PHE A 79 15.44 -0.50 0.59
CA PHE A 79 16.35 -1.60 0.90
C PHE A 79 17.79 -1.29 0.48
N GLY A 80 17.98 -0.65 -0.67
CA GLY A 80 19.28 -0.19 -1.15
C GLY A 80 19.89 0.87 -0.22
N GLY A 81 19.09 1.83 0.25
CA GLY A 81 19.51 2.85 1.21
C GLY A 81 19.95 2.24 2.56
N PHE A 82 19.17 1.28 3.07
CA PHE A 82 19.57 0.53 4.28
C PHE A 82 20.83 -0.32 4.07
N TYR A 83 21.01 -0.89 2.87
CA TYR A 83 22.20 -1.68 2.55
C TYR A 83 23.46 -0.80 2.48
N VAL A 84 23.36 0.38 1.85
CA VAL A 84 24.44 1.36 1.77
C VAL A 84 24.82 1.87 3.16
N LEU A 85 23.83 2.18 4.02
CA LEU A 85 24.07 2.61 5.40
C LEU A 85 24.70 1.52 6.28
N LYS A 86 24.51 0.24 5.95
CA LYS A 86 25.12 -0.88 6.68
C LYS A 86 26.59 -1.12 6.29
N TYR A 87 26.99 -0.67 5.10
CA TYR A 87 28.35 -0.83 4.57
C TYR A 87 29.26 0.37 4.84
N LEU A 88 28.68 1.48 5.33
CA LEU A 88 29.38 2.65 5.85
C LEU A 88 29.70 2.46 7.33
#